data_AF-A0A2N7RXN2-F1
#
_entry.id   AF-A0A2N7RXN2-F1
#
_cell.length_a   1.000
_cell.length_b   1.000
_cell.length_c   1.000
_cell.angle_alpha   90.00
_cell.angle_beta   90.00
_cell.angle_gamma   90.00
#
_symmetry.space_group_name_H-M   'P 1'
#
loop_
_entity.id
_entity.type
_entity.pdbx_description
1 polymer ?
#
loop_
_entity_poly.entity_id
_entity_poly.type
_entity_poly.pdbx_seq_one_letter_code
_entity_poly.pdbx_strand_id
1 'polypeptide(L)'
;MGNNKKKQPWSQSIKGPLSFSLILAVVAGIVGLITSTGGSQNPLRFDIGLACFGIAFIASLLVISVMTMAAKDNDPELGKGTGVNRSSANPDKKFED
;
A
#
# COMPACT_ATOMS: atom_id res chain seq x y z
N MET A 1 21.25 -9.82 -27.76
CA MET A 1 21.76 -9.52 -26.40
C MET A 1 20.65 -9.79 -25.40
N GLY A 2 20.72 -10.90 -24.66
CA GLY A 2 19.67 -11.30 -23.72
C GLY A 2 19.64 -10.40 -22.48
N ASN A 3 18.51 -9.72 -22.26
CA ASN A 3 18.28 -8.90 -21.07
C ASN A 3 18.06 -9.81 -19.85
N ASN A 4 19.15 -10.16 -19.17
CA ASN A 4 19.13 -10.85 -17.88
C ASN A 4 18.60 -9.90 -16.78
N LYS A 5 17.29 -9.61 -16.78
CA LYS A 5 16.63 -9.00 -15.63
C LYS A 5 16.60 -10.05 -14.52
N LYS A 6 17.64 -10.06 -13.67
CA LYS A 6 17.66 -10.85 -12.44
C LYS A 6 16.41 -10.50 -11.65
N LYS A 7 15.46 -11.45 -11.56
CA LYS A 7 14.24 -11.28 -10.77
C LYS A 7 14.67 -11.02 -9.32
N GLN A 8 14.55 -9.78 -8.87
CA GLN A 8 14.88 -9.43 -7.48
C GLN A 8 14.00 -10.29 -6.56
N PRO A 9 14.56 -10.90 -5.51
CA PRO A 9 13.76 -11.70 -4.59
C PRO A 9 12.66 -10.81 -4.00
N TRP A 10 11.42 -11.33 -3.96
CA TRP A 10 10.23 -10.61 -3.50
C TRP A 10 10.41 -9.96 -2.12
N SER A 11 11.21 -10.59 -1.25
CA SER A 11 11.63 -10.06 0.06
C SER A 11 12.33 -8.70 -0.02
N GLN A 12 13.10 -8.43 -1.09
CA GLN A 12 13.82 -7.18 -1.29
C GLN A 12 12.87 -6.01 -1.60
N SER A 13 11.76 -6.27 -2.30
CA SER A 13 10.75 -5.26 -2.63
C SER A 13 9.89 -4.86 -1.43
N ILE A 14 9.72 -5.73 -0.44
CA ILE A 14 8.87 -5.47 0.73
C ILE A 14 9.66 -4.87 1.89
N LYS A 15 10.96 -5.15 1.98
CA LYS A 15 11.80 -4.70 3.09
C LYS A 15 11.80 -3.18 3.26
N GLY A 16 11.85 -2.42 2.15
CA GLY A 16 11.82 -0.95 2.18
C GLY A 16 10.53 -0.40 2.82
N PRO A 17 9.36 -0.65 2.20
CA PRO A 17 8.06 -0.31 2.77
C PRO A 17 7.88 -0.73 4.23
N LEU A 18 8.21 -1.98 4.54
CA LEU A 18 8.00 -2.55 5.86
C LEU A 18 8.85 -1.88 6.94
N SER A 19 10.15 -1.68 6.66
CA SER A 19 11.05 -1.01 7.61
C SER A 19 10.66 0.45 7.84
N PHE A 20 10.24 1.17 6.79
CA PHE A 20 9.76 2.55 6.93
C PHE A 20 8.52 2.63 7.81
N SER A 21 7.50 1.81 7.52
CA SER A 21 6.26 1.78 8.31
C SER A 21 6.52 1.44 9.77
N LEU A 22 7.42 0.48 10.04
CA LEU A 22 7.77 0.09 11.41
C LEU A 22 8.40 1.25 12.19
N ILE A 23 9.38 1.95 11.59
CA ILE A 23 10.05 3.08 12.24
C ILE A 23 9.04 4.20 12.53
N LEU A 24 8.19 4.53 11.55
CA LEU A 24 7.17 5.55 11.71
C LEU A 24 6.18 5.19 12.84
N ALA A 25 5.78 3.93 12.92
CA ALA A 25 4.91 3.44 13.97
C ALA A 25 5.55 3.55 15.36
N VAL A 26 6.84 3.20 15.50
CA VAL A 26 7.58 3.37 16.76
C VAL A 26 7.58 4.82 17.20
N VAL A 27 7.87 5.76 16.30
CA VAL A 27 7.86 7.19 16.61
C VAL A 27 6.46 7.63 17.03
N ALA A 28 5.42 7.25 16.28
CA ALA A 28 4.04 7.57 16.63
C ALA A 28 3.62 6.98 17.99
N GLY A 29 4.07 5.77 18.31
CA GLY A 29 3.85 5.15 19.60
C GLY A 29 4.50 5.93 20.74
N ILE A 30 5.76 6.32 20.60
CA ILE A 30 6.49 7.12 21.60
C ILE A 30 5.83 8.49 21.80
N VAL A 31 5.45 9.15 20.70
CA VAL A 31 4.73 10.43 20.76
C VAL A 31 3.38 10.25 21.45
N GLY A 32 2.61 9.21 21.09
CA GLY A 32 1.34 8.88 21.72
C GLY A 32 1.48 8.58 23.22
N LEU A 33 2.52 7.85 23.62
CA LEU A 33 2.84 7.58 25.03
C LEU A 33 3.06 8.87 25.83
N ILE A 34 3.83 9.81 25.29
CA ILE A 34 4.21 11.03 26.00
C ILE A 34 3.08 12.05 25.98
N THR A 35 2.43 12.26 24.84
CA THR A 35 1.39 13.29 24.69
C THR A 35 0.09 12.91 25.41
N SER A 36 -0.24 11.62 25.50
CA SER A 36 -1.50 11.17 26.12
C SER A 36 -1.54 11.28 27.65
N THR A 37 -0.40 11.46 28.31
CA THR A 37 -0.35 11.69 29.78
C THR A 37 -0.82 13.11 30.15
N GLY A 38 -0.86 14.05 29.20
CA GLY A 38 -1.32 15.43 29.45
C GLY A 38 -0.48 16.21 30.48
N GLY A 39 0.70 15.70 30.86
CA GLY A 39 1.59 16.32 31.85
C GLY A 39 2.45 15.31 32.61
N SER A 40 3.59 15.78 33.15
CA SER A 40 4.65 14.98 33.82
C SER A 40 4.16 14.16 35.03
N GLN A 41 3.03 14.53 35.64
CA GLN A 41 2.54 13.90 36.87
C GLN A 41 1.61 12.70 36.65
N ASN A 42 1.26 12.38 35.40
CA ASN A 42 0.37 11.28 35.10
C ASN A 42 1.13 10.01 34.67
N PRO A 43 0.63 8.82 35.01
CA PRO A 43 1.26 7.56 34.62
C PRO A 43 1.31 7.41 33.10
N LEU A 44 2.33 6.73 32.60
CA LEU A 44 2.51 6.47 31.18
C LEU A 44 1.36 5.60 30.65
N ARG A 45 0.67 6.08 29.62
CA ARG A 45 -0.49 5.42 29.01
C ARG A 45 -0.08 4.47 27.89
N PHE A 46 0.41 3.29 28.28
CA PHE A 46 0.84 2.26 27.34
C PHE A 46 -0.27 1.75 26.42
N ASP A 47 -1.52 1.79 26.89
CA ASP A 47 -2.72 1.53 26.09
C ASP A 47 -2.78 2.44 24.85
N ILE A 48 -2.65 3.76 25.06
CA ILE A 48 -2.74 4.74 23.99
C ILE A 48 -1.49 4.72 23.12
N GLY A 49 -0.30 4.58 23.70
CA GLY A 49 0.93 4.44 22.94
C GLY A 49 0.89 3.26 21.96
N LEU A 50 0.46 2.09 22.42
CA LEU A 50 0.34 0.90 21.59
C LEU A 50 -0.74 1.06 20.52
N ALA A 51 -1.87 1.70 20.85
CA ALA A 51 -2.90 2.02 19.87
C ALA A 51 -2.38 2.96 18.78
N CYS A 52 -1.69 4.05 19.15
CA CYS A 52 -1.06 4.98 18.20
C CYS A 52 -0.03 4.29 17.31
N PHE A 53 0.80 3.40 17.88
CA PHE A 53 1.73 2.56 17.12
C PHE A 53 0.98 1.72 16.07
N GLY A 54 -0.04 0.96 16.50
CA GLY A 54 -0.78 0.07 15.61
C GLY A 54 -1.50 0.81 14.49
N ILE A 55 -2.17 1.91 14.82
CA ILE A 55 -2.89 2.74 13.84
C ILE A 55 -1.92 3.33 12.82
N ALA A 56 -0.81 3.93 13.27
CA ALA A 56 0.18 4.52 12.37
C ALA A 56 0.84 3.47 11.47
N PHE A 57 1.14 2.29 12.01
CA PHE A 57 1.72 1.18 11.25
C PHE A 57 0.80 0.74 10.11
N ILE A 58 -0.47 0.45 10.43
CA ILE A 58 -1.46 -0.02 9.45
C ILE A 58 -1.73 1.08 8.41
N ALA A 59 -1.95 2.32 8.84
CA ALA A 59 -2.19 3.45 7.93
C ALA A 59 -1.01 3.64 6.96
N SER A 60 0.23 3.56 7.44
CA SER A 60 1.43 3.65 6.60
C SER A 60 1.48 2.52 5.56
N LEU A 61 1.24 1.27 5.96
CA LEU A 61 1.22 0.13 5.05
C LEU A 61 0.13 0.28 3.98
N LEU A 62 -1.06 0.77 4.36
CA LEU A 62 -2.16 1.00 3.43
C LEU A 62 -1.77 2.06 2.38
N VAL A 63 -1.22 3.19 2.80
CA VAL A 63 -0.79 4.26 1.89
C VAL A 63 0.30 3.76 0.94
N ILE A 64 1.31 3.06 1.45
CA ILE A 64 2.39 2.52 0.61
C ILE A 64 1.86 1.45 -0.34
N SER A 65 0.94 0.60 0.11
CA SER A 65 0.29 -0.41 -0.74
C SER A 65 -0.43 0.25 -1.91
N VAL A 66 -1.25 1.26 -1.64
CA VAL A 66 -1.98 2.00 -2.68
C VAL A 66 -1.02 2.70 -3.63
N MET A 67 0.01 3.36 -3.11
CA MET A 67 1.03 4.02 -3.93
C MET A 67 1.80 3.02 -4.80
N THR A 68 2.14 1.85 -4.27
CA THR A 68 2.84 0.79 -5.00
C THR A 68 1.97 0.24 -6.13
N MET A 69 0.66 0.11 -5.91
CA MET A 69 -0.28 -0.27 -6.96
C MET A 69 -0.40 0.83 -8.03
N ALA A 70 -0.49 2.10 -7.62
CA ALA A 70 -0.59 3.24 -8.54
C ALA A 70 0.68 3.44 -9.38
N ALA A 71 1.86 3.16 -8.83
CA ALA A 71 3.14 3.27 -9.52
C ALA A 71 3.47 2.06 -10.41
N LYS A 72 2.67 0.99 -10.36
CA LYS A 72 2.93 -0.20 -11.17
C LYS A 72 2.43 0.05 -12.59
N ASP A 73 3.33 -0.04 -13.56
CA ASP A 73 2.96 0.02 -14.97
C ASP A 73 1.92 -1.06 -15.30
N ASN A 74 0.90 -0.66 -16.05
CA ASN A 74 -0.10 -1.60 -16.56
C ASN A 74 0.54 -2.52 -17.61
N ASP A 75 0.07 -3.77 -17.69
CA ASP A 75 0.55 -4.68 -18.73
C ASP A 75 0.25 -4.08 -20.12
N PRO A 76 1.23 -4.00 -21.04
CA PRO A 76 1.01 -3.44 -22.37
C PRO A 76 -0.08 -4.17 -23.17
N GLU A 77 -0.39 -5.42 -22.83
CA GLU A 77 -1.49 -6.17 -23.46
C GLU A 77 -2.87 -5.79 -22.93
N LEU A 78 -2.99 -5.27 -21.71
CA LEU A 78 -4.27 -4.79 -21.16
C LEU A 78 -4.77 -3.51 -21.85
N GLY A 79 -3.88 -2.73 -22.45
CA GLY A 79 -4.21 -1.56 -23.27
C GLY A 79 -4.42 -1.87 -24.76
N LYS A 80 -3.99 -3.04 -25.22
CA LYS A 80 -4.36 -3.54 -26.54
C LYS A 80 -5.81 -3.99 -26.46
N GLY A 81 -6.72 -3.18 -26.99
CA GLY A 81 -8.09 -3.63 -27.23
C GLY A 81 -8.07 -5.02 -27.87
N THR A 82 -9.02 -5.87 -27.50
CA THR A 82 -9.12 -7.29 -27.90
C THR A 82 -9.22 -7.52 -29.41
N GLY A 83 -9.07 -6.47 -30.23
CA GLY A 83 -9.42 -6.42 -31.65
C GLY A 83 -10.92 -6.41 -31.90
N VAL A 84 -11.73 -6.66 -30.86
CA VAL A 84 -13.19 -6.69 -30.94
C VAL A 84 -13.74 -5.34 -30.54
N ASN A 85 -14.34 -4.65 -31.50
CA ASN A 85 -14.94 -3.33 -31.32
C ASN A 85 -16.25 -3.46 -30.51
N ARG A 86 -16.12 -3.64 -29.19
CA ARG A 86 -17.27 -3.64 -28.27
C ARG A 86 -17.68 -2.20 -27.98
N SER A 87 -18.36 -1.58 -28.93
CA SER A 87 -18.99 -0.28 -28.75
C SER A 87 -20.28 -0.46 -27.97
N SER A 88 -20.37 0.10 -26.75
CA SER A 88 -21.62 0.16 -25.99
C SER A 88 -22.68 1.03 -26.67
N ALA A 89 -22.28 1.91 -27.59
CA ALA A 89 -23.19 2.71 -28.41
C ALA A 89 -23.79 1.91 -29.58
N ASN A 90 -23.15 0.81 -29.97
CA ASN A 90 -23.64 -0.04 -31.05
C ASN A 90 -23.32 -1.51 -30.76
N PRO A 91 -24.03 -2.13 -29.80
CA PRO A 91 -23.85 -3.53 -29.48
C PRO A 91 -24.13 -4.36 -30.74
N ASP A 92 -23.20 -5.26 -31.04
CA ASP A 92 -23.33 -6.27 -32.07
C ASP A 92 -24.66 -7.04 -31.86
N LYS A 93 -25.47 -7.10 -32.91
CA LYS A 93 -26.76 -7.79 -32.85
C LYS A 93 -26.51 -9.23 -32.44
N LYS A 94 -27.10 -9.65 -31.32
CA LYS A 94 -27.16 -11.07 -30.96
C LYS A 94 -27.73 -11.82 -32.17
N PHE A 95 -26.99 -12.81 -32.63
CA PHE A 95 -27.53 -13.81 -33.54
C PHE A 95 -28.66 -14.51 -32.76
N GLU A 96 -29.88 -14.37 -33.28
CA GLU A 96 -31.03 -15.14 -32.81
C GLU A 96 -30.92 -16.52 -33.47
N ASP A 97 -30.91 -17.56 -32.64
CA ASP A 97 -30.94 -18.97 -33.04
C ASP A 97 -32.38 -19.40 -33.39
#